data_AF-A0AAV8PC59-F1
#
_entry.id   AF-A0AAV8PC59-F1
#
_cell.length_a   1.000
_cell.length_b   1.000
_cell.length_c   1.000
_cell.angle_alpha   90.00
_cell.angle_beta   90.00
_cell.angle_gamma   90.00
#
_symmetry.space_group_name_H-M   'P 1'
#
loop_
_entity.id
_entity.type
_entity.pdbx_description
1 polymer ?
#
loop_
_entity_poly.entity_id
_entity_poly.type
_entity_poly.pdbx_seq_one_letter_code
_entity_poly.pdbx_strand_id
1 'polypeptide(L)'
;MGAPSSPRPHLREHGEEGETDRPRFFDAKARDLCWKKAEVVPGRHPEWWRKDAVGNVVCKRFWHCQGCLCYEYDHIIPFSKCGESTAENCQILQTRVNRLKSDKQWVDKSELEGFSCDIKFTDKELDIIEMAVYGDVIRPGNQCRCRTVAEMLGKAMSKNPLAPCKLPYKEEQ
;
A
#
# COMPACT_ATOMS: atom_id res chain seq x y z
N MET A 1 62.21 24.77 -8.65
CA MET A 1 61.22 24.42 -9.68
C MET A 1 59.88 24.27 -9.01
N GLY A 2 58.95 25.19 -9.23
CA GLY A 2 57.58 25.12 -8.74
C GLY A 2 56.71 25.88 -9.74
N ALA A 3 55.80 25.18 -10.39
CA ALA A 3 54.96 25.73 -11.46
C ALA A 3 53.93 26.74 -10.89
N PRO A 4 53.55 27.78 -11.63
CA PRO A 4 52.43 28.65 -11.26
C PRO A 4 51.10 27.97 -11.60
N SER A 5 50.17 27.94 -10.65
CA SER A 5 48.80 27.48 -10.84
C SER A 5 47.99 28.57 -11.57
N SER A 6 47.49 28.25 -12.76
CA SER A 6 46.62 29.12 -13.57
C SER A 6 45.28 29.40 -12.88
N PRO A 7 44.71 30.63 -13.01
CA PRO A 7 43.37 30.92 -12.53
C PRO A 7 42.33 30.29 -13.48
N ARG A 8 41.36 29.56 -12.92
CA ARG A 8 40.22 29.02 -13.69
C ARG A 8 39.28 30.18 -14.08
N PRO A 9 38.73 30.20 -15.30
CA PRO A 9 37.83 31.27 -15.71
C PRO A 9 36.49 31.14 -14.96
N HIS A 10 36.08 32.26 -14.36
CA HIS A 10 34.68 32.54 -14.03
C HIS A 10 33.88 32.47 -15.33
N LEU A 11 33.06 31.44 -15.51
CA LEU A 11 31.96 31.50 -16.47
C LEU A 11 30.64 31.57 -15.69
N ARG A 12 30.05 32.74 -15.89
CA ARG A 12 28.79 33.29 -15.41
C ARG A 12 27.62 32.32 -15.39
N GLU A 13 26.78 32.55 -14.39
CA GLU A 13 25.36 32.23 -14.33
C GLU A 13 24.68 32.31 -15.70
N HIS A 14 24.10 31.19 -16.11
CA HIS A 14 22.82 31.22 -16.80
C HIS A 14 21.79 30.72 -15.80
N GLY A 15 20.94 31.63 -15.32
CA GLY A 15 19.74 31.27 -14.60
C GLY A 15 18.80 30.50 -15.54
N GLU A 16 18.55 29.25 -15.21
CA GLU A 16 17.31 28.57 -15.57
C GLU A 16 16.41 28.60 -14.33
N GLU A 17 15.67 29.69 -14.21
CA GLU A 17 14.45 29.71 -13.40
C GLU A 17 13.47 28.71 -14.05
N GLY A 18 13.31 27.52 -13.47
CA GLY A 18 12.30 26.57 -13.96
C GLY A 18 12.32 25.11 -13.51
N GLU A 19 13.29 24.62 -12.72
CA GLU A 19 13.34 23.18 -12.37
C GLU A 19 13.19 22.86 -10.86
N THR A 20 13.13 23.87 -10.00
CA THR A 20 12.71 23.74 -8.60
C THR A 20 11.23 24.09 -8.54
N ASP A 21 10.28 23.15 -8.48
CA ASP A 21 9.69 22.77 -7.19
C ASP A 21 8.58 21.71 -7.38
N ARG A 22 8.77 20.70 -8.24
CA ARG A 22 7.76 19.62 -8.37
C ARG A 22 8.00 18.53 -7.32
N PRO A 23 7.11 18.33 -6.33
CA PRO A 23 7.33 17.36 -5.27
C PRO A 23 7.35 15.94 -5.85
N ARG A 24 8.34 15.14 -5.47
CA ARG A 24 8.43 13.73 -5.87
C ARG A 24 7.41 12.84 -5.16
N PHE A 25 6.90 13.27 -4.02
CA PHE A 25 5.98 12.48 -3.21
C PHE A 25 4.55 12.98 -3.37
N PHE A 26 3.60 12.04 -3.40
CA PHE A 26 2.18 12.36 -3.33
C PHE A 26 1.84 12.95 -1.95
N ASP A 27 1.12 14.07 -1.91
CA ASP A 27 0.62 14.62 -0.66
C ASP A 27 -0.48 13.74 -0.04
N ALA A 28 -0.95 14.08 1.16
CA ALA A 28 -1.98 13.28 1.84
C ALA A 28 -3.29 13.19 1.06
N LYS A 29 -3.71 14.29 0.43
CA LYS A 29 -4.95 14.37 -0.34
C LYS A 29 -4.87 13.49 -1.60
N ALA A 30 -3.76 13.55 -2.32
CA ALA A 30 -3.49 12.73 -3.48
C ALA A 30 -3.47 11.24 -3.13
N ARG A 31 -2.82 10.85 -2.02
CA ARG A 31 -2.83 9.47 -1.54
C ARG A 31 -4.22 8.97 -1.18
N ASP A 32 -5.03 9.79 -0.52
CA ASP A 32 -6.40 9.43 -0.16
C ASP A 32 -7.30 9.26 -1.38
N LEU A 33 -7.21 10.16 -2.36
CA LEU A 33 -7.93 10.04 -3.63
C LEU A 33 -7.46 8.82 -4.44
N CYS A 34 -6.15 8.59 -4.50
CA CYS A 34 -5.55 7.44 -5.16
C CYS A 34 -6.04 6.11 -4.57
N TRP A 35 -6.09 6.00 -3.23
CA TRP A 35 -6.66 4.83 -2.55
C TRP A 35 -8.15 4.63 -2.87
N LYS A 36 -8.94 5.71 -2.83
CA LYS A 36 -10.39 5.65 -3.10
C LYS A 36 -10.71 5.27 -4.55
N LYS A 37 -9.86 5.67 -5.50
CA LYS A 37 -9.95 5.33 -6.93
C LYS A 37 -9.67 3.86 -7.21
N ALA A 38 -8.85 3.20 -6.39
CA ALA A 38 -8.49 1.81 -6.59
C ALA A 38 -9.71 0.87 -6.47
N GLU A 39 -9.67 -0.26 -7.18
CA GLU A 39 -10.77 -1.22 -7.19
C GLU A 39 -11.01 -1.79 -5.78
N VAL A 40 -12.27 -1.91 -5.39
CA VAL A 40 -12.65 -2.52 -4.10
C VAL A 40 -12.51 -4.04 -4.16
N VAL A 41 -12.12 -4.66 -3.04
CA VAL A 41 -12.17 -6.12 -2.92
C VAL A 41 -13.61 -6.52 -2.59
N PRO A 42 -14.30 -7.33 -3.43
CA PRO A 42 -15.67 -7.72 -3.17
C PRO A 42 -15.83 -8.40 -1.80
N GLY A 43 -16.86 -8.03 -1.05
CA GLY A 43 -17.12 -8.60 0.27
C GLY A 43 -16.14 -8.17 1.35
N ARG A 44 -15.33 -7.11 1.15
CA ARG A 44 -14.39 -6.56 2.14
C ARG A 44 -14.62 -5.09 2.40
N HIS A 45 -14.17 -4.62 3.56
CA HIS A 45 -14.28 -3.21 3.93
C HIS A 45 -13.46 -2.31 2.99
N PRO A 46 -14.07 -1.37 2.24
CA PRO A 46 -13.40 -0.63 1.16
C PRO A 46 -12.35 0.37 1.67
N GLU A 47 -12.41 0.79 2.93
CA GLU A 47 -11.36 1.64 3.51
C GLU A 47 -10.14 0.84 3.97
N TRP A 48 -10.27 -0.49 4.11
CA TRP A 48 -9.19 -1.36 4.61
C TRP A 48 -8.52 -2.14 3.50
N TRP A 49 -9.30 -2.56 2.50
CA TRP A 49 -8.86 -3.46 1.45
C TRP A 49 -9.13 -2.85 0.07
N ARG A 50 -8.13 -2.95 -0.81
CA ARG A 50 -8.23 -2.59 -2.23
C ARG A 50 -7.52 -3.62 -3.07
N LYS A 51 -7.85 -3.65 -4.36
CA LYS A 51 -6.98 -4.27 -5.36
C LYS A 51 -6.05 -3.23 -5.93
N ASP A 52 -4.79 -3.62 -6.09
CA ASP A 52 -3.81 -2.82 -6.81
C ASP A 52 -4.10 -2.79 -8.32
N ALA A 53 -3.34 -2.00 -9.09
CA ALA A 53 -3.59 -1.82 -10.52
C ALA A 53 -3.50 -3.12 -11.35
N VAL A 54 -2.90 -4.18 -10.79
CA VAL A 54 -2.79 -5.50 -11.43
C VAL A 54 -3.65 -6.57 -10.74
N GLY A 55 -4.52 -6.17 -9.81
CA GLY A 55 -5.51 -7.05 -9.19
C GLY A 55 -5.07 -7.73 -7.89
N ASN A 56 -3.89 -7.41 -7.35
CA ASN A 56 -3.45 -7.95 -6.07
C ASN A 56 -4.22 -7.32 -4.91
N VAL A 57 -4.65 -8.14 -3.95
CA VAL A 57 -5.25 -7.64 -2.71
C VAL A 57 -4.17 -6.97 -1.85
N VAL A 58 -4.44 -5.75 -1.39
CA VAL A 58 -3.57 -4.99 -0.49
C VAL A 58 -4.35 -4.39 0.67
N CYS A 59 -3.68 -4.21 1.82
CA CYS A 59 -4.29 -3.68 3.04
C CYS A 59 -3.79 -2.25 3.33
N LYS A 60 -4.69 -1.32 3.67
CA LYS A 60 -4.39 0.09 3.93
C LYS A 60 -3.28 0.29 4.97
N ARG A 61 -3.28 -0.54 6.03
CA ARG A 61 -2.29 -0.51 7.13
C ARG A 61 -0.93 -1.04 6.74
N PHE A 62 -0.83 -1.84 5.67
CA PHE A 62 0.42 -2.39 5.15
C PHE A 62 1.05 -1.48 4.09
N TRP A 63 1.10 -0.18 4.40
CA TRP A 63 1.79 0.80 3.58
C TRP A 63 3.28 0.82 3.96
N HIS A 64 4.19 0.85 2.98
CA HIS A 64 5.64 0.85 3.21
C HIS A 64 6.19 -0.41 3.90
N CYS A 65 5.78 -1.60 3.46
CA CYS A 65 6.35 -2.88 3.90
C CYS A 65 6.55 -3.87 2.74
N GLN A 66 7.12 -5.05 3.00
CA GLN A 66 7.56 -6.01 1.96
C GLN A 66 6.67 -7.25 1.79
N GLY A 67 5.65 -7.44 2.62
CA GLY A 67 4.75 -8.59 2.54
C GLY A 67 3.82 -8.55 1.32
N CYS A 68 3.16 -9.67 1.03
CA CYS A 68 2.30 -9.82 -0.15
C CYS A 68 0.99 -9.01 -0.13
N LEU A 69 0.64 -8.44 1.02
CA LEU A 69 -0.48 -7.50 1.16
C LEU A 69 0.00 -6.06 1.31
N CYS A 70 1.32 -5.85 1.27
CA CYS A 70 1.92 -4.53 1.37
C CYS A 70 1.88 -3.81 0.04
N TYR A 71 1.74 -2.50 0.10
CA TYR A 71 1.69 -1.64 -1.07
C TYR A 71 2.49 -0.35 -0.89
N GLU A 72 2.77 0.27 -2.02
CA GLU A 72 3.33 1.62 -2.15
C GLU A 72 2.44 2.43 -3.11
N TYR A 73 2.50 3.76 -3.00
CA TYR A 73 1.91 4.64 -4.01
C TYR A 73 2.94 4.82 -5.12
N ASP A 74 2.55 4.47 -6.34
CA ASP A 74 3.38 4.49 -7.54
C ASP A 74 2.90 5.56 -8.51
N HIS A 75 3.86 6.13 -9.25
CA HIS A 75 3.56 6.99 -10.37
C HIS A 75 3.31 6.14 -11.63
N ILE A 76 2.12 6.26 -12.21
CA ILE A 76 1.76 5.59 -13.48
C ILE A 76 2.79 5.98 -14.57
N ILE A 77 2.99 7.29 -14.75
CA ILE A 77 4.13 7.86 -15.47
C ILE A 77 5.23 8.15 -14.44
N PRO A 78 6.39 7.49 -14.48
CA PRO A 78 7.44 7.69 -13.49
C PRO A 78 7.86 9.15 -13.33
N PHE A 79 8.23 9.55 -12.12
CA PHE A 79 8.71 10.91 -11.85
C PHE A 79 9.91 11.30 -12.71
N SER A 80 10.83 10.36 -12.97
CA SER A 80 12.00 10.54 -13.86
C SER A 80 11.63 10.74 -15.34
N LYS A 81 10.38 10.46 -15.72
CA LYS A 81 9.80 10.67 -17.05
C LYS A 81 8.78 11.81 -17.03
N CYS A 82 9.04 12.82 -16.19
CA CYS A 82 8.20 14.01 -16.01
C CYS A 82 6.78 13.75 -15.48
N GLY A 83 6.52 12.59 -14.86
CA GLY A 83 5.25 12.34 -14.18
C GLY A 83 5.10 13.19 -12.92
N GLU A 84 3.97 13.90 -12.81
CA GLU A 84 3.64 14.70 -11.63
C GLU A 84 3.09 13.84 -10.48
N SER A 85 3.26 14.31 -9.25
CA SER A 85 2.77 13.62 -8.04
C SER A 85 1.32 13.98 -7.72
N THR A 86 0.42 13.77 -8.68
CA THR A 86 -1.02 14.05 -8.55
C THR A 86 -1.83 12.77 -8.30
N ALA A 87 -3.10 12.91 -7.90
CA ALA A 87 -3.99 11.76 -7.70
C ALA A 87 -4.25 11.00 -9.02
N GLU A 88 -4.23 11.71 -10.14
CA GLU A 88 -4.51 11.19 -11.47
C GLU A 88 -3.39 10.29 -11.97
N ASN A 89 -2.13 10.68 -11.69
CA ASN A 89 -0.92 9.92 -12.01
C ASN A 89 -0.54 8.91 -10.91
N CYS A 90 -1.35 8.79 -9.86
CA CYS A 90 -1.11 7.84 -8.78
C CYS A 90 -1.86 6.52 -9.03
N GLN A 91 -1.16 5.41 -8.74
CA GLN A 91 -1.76 4.09 -8.55
C GLN A 91 -1.20 3.45 -7.28
N ILE A 92 -1.94 2.52 -6.70
CA ILE A 92 -1.38 1.63 -5.68
C ILE A 92 -0.85 0.37 -6.37
N LEU A 93 0.33 -0.08 -5.95
CA LEU A 93 0.95 -1.33 -6.40
C LEU A 93 1.46 -2.10 -5.20
N GLN A 94 1.30 -3.43 -5.23
CA GLN A 94 2.00 -4.30 -4.29
C GLN A 94 3.49 -3.94 -4.30
N THR A 95 4.11 -3.81 -3.12
CA THR A 95 5.47 -3.25 -3.00
C THR A 95 6.49 -3.95 -3.90
N ARG A 96 6.38 -5.28 -4.02
CA ARG A 96 7.24 -6.07 -4.91
C ARG A 96 7.06 -5.69 -6.38
N VAL A 97 5.81 -5.58 -6.83
CA VAL A 97 5.45 -5.15 -8.20
C VAL A 97 6.00 -3.74 -8.45
N ASN A 98 5.82 -2.80 -7.51
CA ASN A 98 6.33 -1.45 -7.62
C ASN A 98 7.86 -1.41 -7.80
N ARG A 99 8.59 -2.16 -6.97
CA ARG A 99 10.06 -2.23 -7.03
C ARG A 99 10.58 -2.81 -8.34
N LEU A 100 9.88 -3.80 -8.91
CA LEU A 100 10.26 -4.43 -10.18
C LEU A 100 9.83 -3.59 -11.40
N LYS A 101 8.74 -2.82 -11.29
CA LYS A 101 8.37 -1.77 -12.26
C LYS A 101 9.45 -0.68 -12.32
N SER A 102 9.93 -0.21 -11.16
CA SER A 102 10.93 0.86 -11.08
C SER A 102 10.48 2.11 -11.85
N ASP A 103 11.37 2.67 -12.68
CA ASP A 103 11.17 3.82 -13.56
C ASP A 103 10.81 3.43 -15.00
N LYS A 104 10.46 2.15 -15.24
CA LYS A 104 9.96 1.72 -16.54
C LYS A 104 8.61 2.38 -16.80
N GLN A 105 8.51 2.99 -17.97
CA GLN A 105 7.26 3.49 -18.52
C GLN A 105 6.66 2.42 -19.44
N TRP A 106 5.32 2.36 -19.54
CA TRP A 106 4.61 1.46 -20.46
C TRP A 106 4.88 -0.04 -20.21
N VAL A 107 4.92 -0.44 -18.94
CA VAL A 107 4.96 -1.87 -18.61
C VAL A 107 3.56 -2.45 -18.76
N ASP A 108 3.43 -3.51 -19.56
CA ASP A 108 2.16 -4.20 -19.75
C ASP A 108 1.64 -4.78 -18.44
N LYS A 109 0.30 -4.83 -18.31
CA LYS A 109 -0.35 -5.37 -17.12
C LYS A 109 0.07 -6.82 -16.86
N SER A 110 0.22 -7.64 -17.90
CA SER A 110 0.66 -9.04 -17.78
C SER A 110 2.11 -9.17 -17.27
N GLU A 111 3.00 -8.26 -17.65
CA GLU A 111 4.37 -8.23 -17.12
C GLU A 111 4.35 -7.86 -15.62
N LEU A 112 3.58 -6.83 -15.25
CA LEU A 112 3.41 -6.43 -13.85
C LEU A 112 2.75 -7.54 -13.00
N GLU A 113 1.76 -8.25 -13.54
CA GLU A 113 1.15 -9.42 -12.91
C GLU A 113 2.19 -10.49 -12.59
N GLY A 114 3.17 -10.71 -13.49
CA GLY A 114 4.29 -11.65 -13.29
C GLY A 114 5.22 -11.29 -12.11
N PHE A 115 5.18 -10.06 -11.61
CA PHE A 115 5.94 -9.63 -10.43
C PHE A 115 5.21 -9.84 -9.10
N SER A 116 3.93 -10.19 -9.17
CA SER A 116 3.05 -10.36 -8.01
C SER A 116 3.49 -11.53 -7.14
N CYS A 117 3.15 -11.48 -5.85
CA CYS A 117 3.24 -12.66 -5.00
C CYS A 117 2.35 -13.81 -5.49
N ASP A 118 2.89 -15.02 -5.45
CA ASP A 118 2.13 -16.26 -5.68
C ASP A 118 1.50 -16.79 -4.38
N ILE A 119 0.80 -15.91 -3.65
CA ILE A 119 0.00 -16.28 -2.49
C ILE A 119 -1.43 -15.84 -2.76
N LYS A 120 -2.36 -16.78 -2.66
CA LYS A 120 -3.80 -16.51 -2.83
C LYS A 120 -4.46 -16.56 -1.47
N PHE A 121 -4.98 -15.43 -1.03
CA PHE A 121 -5.69 -15.33 0.24
C PHE A 121 -7.16 -15.68 0.04
N THR A 122 -7.62 -16.68 0.78
CA THR A 122 -9.03 -16.98 0.97
C THR A 122 -9.67 -15.98 1.92
N ASP A 123 -11.00 -15.99 1.96
CA ASP A 123 -11.73 -15.15 2.89
C ASP A 123 -11.39 -15.41 4.36
N LYS A 124 -11.07 -16.66 4.72
CA LYS A 124 -10.71 -17.01 6.10
C LYS A 124 -9.36 -16.42 6.48
N GLU A 125 -8.38 -16.44 5.58
CA GLU A 125 -7.06 -15.87 5.85
C GLU A 125 -7.13 -14.35 5.95
N LEU A 126 -7.90 -13.70 5.08
CA LEU A 126 -8.16 -12.26 5.17
C LEU A 126 -8.89 -11.90 6.47
N ASP A 127 -9.86 -12.70 6.92
CA ASP A 127 -10.54 -12.50 8.21
C ASP A 127 -9.52 -12.52 9.37
N ILE A 128 -8.57 -13.48 9.38
CA ILE A 128 -7.51 -13.57 10.41
C ILE A 128 -6.60 -12.34 10.38
N ILE A 129 -6.26 -11.85 9.20
CA ILE A 129 -5.41 -10.67 9.06
C ILE A 129 -6.15 -9.41 9.51
N GLU A 130 -7.44 -9.29 9.19
CA GLU A 130 -8.30 -8.20 9.64
C GLU A 130 -8.41 -8.19 11.17
N MET A 131 -8.61 -9.36 11.77
CA MET A 131 -8.56 -9.57 13.22
C MET A 131 -7.24 -9.11 13.83
N ALA A 132 -6.10 -9.43 13.21
CA ALA A 132 -4.78 -9.08 13.71
C ALA A 132 -4.46 -7.57 13.55
N VAL A 133 -4.95 -6.94 12.49
CA VAL A 133 -4.60 -5.57 12.10
C VAL A 133 -5.58 -4.53 12.65
N TYR A 134 -6.87 -4.85 12.67
CA TYR A 134 -7.95 -3.94 13.06
C TYR A 134 -8.67 -4.37 14.34
N GLY A 135 -8.54 -5.62 14.77
CA GLY A 135 -9.21 -6.16 15.96
C GLY A 135 -10.63 -6.67 15.74
N ASP A 136 -11.20 -6.35 14.57
CA ASP A 136 -12.54 -6.72 14.14
C ASP A 136 -12.50 -7.33 12.73
N VAL A 137 -13.55 -8.07 12.38
CA VAL A 137 -13.88 -8.42 11.00
C VAL A 137 -15.17 -7.70 10.65
N ILE A 138 -15.19 -6.98 9.52
CA ILE A 138 -16.35 -6.25 9.03
C ILE A 138 -16.58 -6.60 7.55
N ARG A 139 -17.52 -7.53 7.31
CA ARG A 139 -18.01 -7.85 5.96
C ARG A 139 -19.46 -8.30 5.94
N PRO A 140 -20.14 -8.28 4.77
CA PRO A 140 -21.51 -8.78 4.66
C PRO A 140 -21.65 -10.19 5.22
N GLY A 141 -22.55 -10.37 6.19
CA GLY A 141 -22.79 -11.66 6.84
C GLY A 141 -21.77 -12.08 7.92
N ASN A 142 -20.71 -11.30 8.16
CA ASN A 142 -19.76 -11.57 9.23
C ASN A 142 -19.21 -10.25 9.81
N GLN A 143 -19.75 -9.85 10.97
CA GLN A 143 -19.24 -8.73 11.74
C GLN A 143 -18.93 -9.20 13.16
N CYS A 144 -17.66 -9.16 13.55
CA CYS A 144 -17.23 -9.74 14.82
C CYS A 144 -15.97 -9.09 15.40
N ARG A 145 -15.73 -9.30 16.69
CA ARG A 145 -14.56 -8.80 17.45
C ARG A 145 -13.69 -9.94 17.96
N CYS A 146 -12.37 -9.77 17.98
CA CYS A 146 -11.46 -10.67 18.69
C CYS A 146 -11.72 -10.69 20.21
N ARG A 147 -11.88 -11.87 20.81
CA ARG A 147 -11.95 -12.01 22.28
C ARG A 147 -10.59 -11.76 22.91
N THR A 148 -10.59 -11.25 24.14
CA THR A 148 -9.43 -11.27 25.01
C THR A 148 -9.22 -12.66 25.61
N VAL A 149 -8.00 -12.96 26.07
CA VAL A 149 -7.70 -14.21 26.79
C VAL A 149 -8.56 -14.34 28.06
N ALA A 150 -8.84 -13.24 28.76
CA ALA A 150 -9.69 -13.26 29.96
C ALA A 150 -11.14 -13.68 29.65
N GLU A 151 -11.69 -13.24 28.52
CA GLU A 151 -13.02 -13.68 28.05
C GLU A 151 -13.01 -15.15 27.64
N MET A 152 -11.96 -15.62 26.97
CA MET A 152 -11.80 -17.03 26.63
C MET A 152 -11.74 -17.92 27.88
N LEU A 153 -11.10 -17.45 28.95
CA LEU A 153 -11.00 -18.15 30.23
C LEU A 153 -12.21 -17.92 31.16
N GLY A 154 -13.24 -17.21 30.72
CA GLY A 154 -14.42 -16.89 31.55
C GLY A 154 -14.16 -15.96 32.74
N LYS A 155 -13.00 -15.29 32.78
CA LYS A 155 -12.58 -14.40 33.86
C LYS A 155 -13.12 -12.97 33.70
N ALA A 156 -13.60 -12.61 32.51
CA ALA A 156 -14.15 -11.29 32.22
C ALA A 156 -15.27 -11.40 31.17
N MET A 157 -16.25 -10.50 31.23
CA MET A 157 -17.26 -10.34 30.17
C MET A 157 -17.06 -9.01 29.46
N SER A 158 -17.13 -9.02 28.13
CA SER A 158 -17.12 -7.79 27.34
C SER A 158 -18.44 -7.03 27.47
N LYS A 159 -18.32 -5.70 27.56
CA LYS A 159 -19.46 -4.76 27.46
C LYS A 159 -19.81 -4.40 26.01
N ASN A 160 -18.96 -4.78 25.05
CA ASN A 160 -19.18 -4.53 23.63
C ASN A 160 -20.28 -5.48 23.10
N PRO A 161 -21.34 -4.97 22.45
CA PRO A 161 -22.43 -5.78 21.92
C PRO A 161 -22.06 -6.63 20.70
N LEU A 162 -20.91 -6.38 20.05
CA LEU A 162 -20.46 -7.15 18.90
C LEU A 162 -20.14 -8.59 19.29
N ALA A 163 -20.65 -9.51 18.47
CA ALA A 163 -20.38 -10.93 18.64
C ALA A 163 -18.88 -11.23 18.48
N PRO A 164 -18.34 -12.18 19.26
CA PRO A 164 -16.96 -12.57 19.12
C PRO A 164 -16.71 -13.35 17.82
N CYS A 165 -15.55 -13.14 17.21
CA CYS A 165 -15.15 -13.89 16.03
C CYS A 165 -14.97 -15.37 16.33
N LYS A 166 -15.39 -16.23 15.40
CA LYS A 166 -15.04 -17.65 15.42
C LYS A 166 -13.58 -17.77 15.02
N LEU A 167 -12.73 -18.13 15.97
CA LEU A 167 -11.32 -18.39 15.69
C LEU A 167 -11.19 -19.54 14.68
N PRO A 168 -10.21 -19.49 13.77
CA PRO A 168 -10.00 -20.52 12.76
C PRO A 168 -9.56 -21.86 13.37
N TYR A 169 -8.97 -21.82 14.56
CA TYR A 169 -8.62 -22.99 15.34
C TYR A 169 -9.86 -23.40 16.14
N LYS A 170 -10.55 -24.45 15.69
CA LYS A 170 -11.37 -25.22 16.62
C LYS A 170 -10.40 -25.84 17.62
N GLU A 171 -10.46 -25.42 18.88
CA GLU A 171 -10.05 -26.33 19.95
C GLU A 171 -11.10 -27.45 19.93
N GLU A 172 -10.78 -28.56 19.27
CA GLU A 172 -11.42 -29.82 19.61
C GLU A 172 -10.96 -30.15 21.03
N GLN A 173 -11.77 -29.78 22.01
CA GLN A 173 -11.72 -30.33 23.36
C GLN A 173 -12.63 -31.56 23.42
#